data_AF-A0A3G8YGE5-F1
#
_entry.id   AF-A0A3G8YGE5-F1
#
_cell.length_a   1.000
_cell.length_b   1.000
_cell.length_c   1.000
_cell.angle_alpha   90.00
_cell.angle_beta   90.00
_cell.angle_gamma   90.00
#
_symmetry.space_group_name_H-M   'P 1'
#
loop_
_entity.id
_entity.type
_entity.pdbx_description
1 polymer ?
#
loop_
_entity_poly.entity_id
_entity_poly.type
_entity_poly.pdbx_seq_one_letter_code
_entity_poly.pdbx_strand_id
1 'polypeptide(L)'
;MRPCSPIWRNTMTSNFAAAIAQRPSDTELPFALGRFSYRDNPEQRGAVIPDPAWAATHLVEVDLTQFAGLPSPGGKPAKRLWMHVQVAPVFIATMQEAVRSGLLSKLQEYNGCYVPRHMVWTPGRPLSMHSWGAAIDFDASTNGYGLPFARMQIDRDFVRCVEECGWTWGGPYADGMHFQWSDPLPGTAVQPWQDAMARTAVQADGSIWMRPANLAEQQGTIAPGEPVTGNSGWVTLQDQAGEWTPFSGHAVYRGLLLNLDPSTFDLSVTPT
;
A
#
# COMPACT_ATOMS: atom_id res chain seq x y z
N MET A 1 24.97 5.59 -30.19
CA MET A 1 24.41 4.74 -29.11
C MET A 1 24.91 5.32 -27.80
N ARG A 2 24.03 5.99 -27.03
CA ARG A 2 24.36 6.45 -25.68
C ARG A 2 23.67 5.49 -24.71
N PRO A 3 24.36 4.93 -23.71
CA PRO A 3 23.72 4.06 -22.74
C PRO A 3 22.81 4.90 -21.84
N CYS A 4 21.51 4.56 -21.79
CA CYS A 4 20.59 5.07 -20.79
C CYS A 4 21.03 4.55 -19.42
N SER A 5 21.34 5.46 -18.51
CA SER A 5 21.69 5.17 -17.11
C SER A 5 20.57 4.39 -16.40
N PRO A 6 20.88 3.33 -15.65
CA PRO A 6 19.92 2.68 -14.77
C PRO A 6 19.80 3.50 -13.48
N ILE A 7 18.82 4.40 -13.42
CA ILE A 7 18.62 5.32 -12.28
C ILE A 7 18.11 4.61 -11.00
N TRP A 8 17.78 3.32 -11.03
CA TRP A 8 17.02 2.67 -9.94
C TRP A 8 17.76 1.60 -9.15
N ARG A 9 19.10 1.66 -9.07
CA ARG A 9 19.87 0.86 -8.09
C ARG A 9 20.19 1.69 -6.85
N ASN A 10 19.16 1.98 -6.07
CA ASN A 10 19.31 2.28 -4.65
C ASN A 10 17.99 1.89 -4.00
N THR A 11 18.08 1.15 -2.90
CA THR A 11 17.00 0.80 -1.98
C THR A 11 16.29 2.09 -1.57
N MET A 12 15.25 2.49 -2.31
CA MET A 12 14.31 3.49 -1.82
C MET A 12 13.57 2.81 -0.68
N THR A 13 13.96 3.11 0.55
CA THR A 13 13.00 3.11 1.64
C THR A 13 11.91 4.08 1.24
N SER A 14 10.87 3.54 0.62
CA SER A 14 9.73 4.31 0.15
C SER A 14 9.11 5.02 1.33
N ASN A 15 9.10 6.35 1.29
CA ASN A 15 8.52 7.15 2.34
C ASN A 15 6.99 7.14 2.18
N PHE A 16 6.33 6.11 2.74
CA PHE A 16 4.87 6.01 2.75
C PHE A 16 4.22 7.27 3.33
N ALA A 17 4.84 7.90 4.34
CA ALA A 17 4.32 9.15 4.90
C ALA A 17 4.29 10.28 3.87
N ALA A 18 5.35 10.46 3.09
CA ALA A 18 5.39 11.47 2.03
C ALA A 18 4.41 11.14 0.88
N ALA A 19 4.33 9.87 0.49
CA ALA A 19 3.39 9.46 -0.56
C ALA A 19 1.93 9.67 -0.13
N ILE A 20 1.56 9.22 1.07
CA ILE A 20 0.22 9.37 1.63
C ILE A 20 -0.14 10.84 1.81
N ALA A 21 0.79 11.69 2.29
CA ALA A 21 0.56 13.12 2.43
C ALA A 21 0.31 13.84 1.08
N GLN A 22 0.72 13.24 -0.04
CA GLN A 22 0.51 13.77 -1.40
C GLN A 22 -0.62 13.06 -2.14
N ARG A 23 -1.28 12.07 -1.52
CA ARG A 23 -2.35 11.31 -2.15
C ARG A 23 -3.56 12.23 -2.39
N PRO A 24 -4.07 12.34 -3.62
CA PRO A 24 -5.21 13.19 -3.92
C PRO A 24 -6.54 12.50 -3.54
N SER A 25 -7.58 13.28 -3.32
CA SER A 25 -8.95 12.75 -3.31
C SER A 25 -9.38 12.21 -4.68
N ASP A 26 -10.38 11.32 -4.73
CA ASP A 26 -10.96 10.82 -5.99
C ASP A 26 -11.34 11.95 -6.96
N THR A 27 -11.87 13.05 -6.44
CA THR A 27 -12.30 14.21 -7.23
C THR A 27 -11.13 15.04 -7.77
N GLU A 28 -10.00 15.07 -7.07
CA GLU A 28 -8.83 15.85 -7.45
C GLU A 28 -7.82 15.05 -8.26
N LEU A 29 -7.88 13.72 -8.20
CA LEU A 29 -6.92 12.83 -8.86
C LEU A 29 -6.72 13.12 -10.36
N PRO A 30 -7.77 13.39 -11.17
CA PRO A 30 -7.58 13.79 -12.57
C PRO A 30 -6.71 15.05 -12.74
N PHE A 31 -6.75 15.98 -11.81
CA PHE A 31 -5.94 17.19 -11.84
C PHE A 31 -4.52 16.91 -11.34
N ALA A 32 -4.39 16.18 -10.24
CA ALA A 32 -3.10 15.82 -9.63
C ALA A 32 -2.22 14.98 -10.56
N LEU A 33 -2.83 14.06 -11.30
CA LEU A 33 -2.13 13.18 -12.25
C LEU A 33 -2.03 13.76 -13.68
N GLY A 34 -2.35 15.05 -13.84
CA GLY A 34 -2.31 15.75 -15.12
C GLY A 34 -3.46 15.32 -16.04
N ARG A 35 -4.55 16.08 -16.07
CA ARG A 35 -5.73 15.73 -16.88
C ARG A 35 -5.37 15.55 -18.36
N PHE A 36 -5.82 14.47 -18.98
CA PHE A 36 -5.65 14.24 -20.42
C PHE A 36 -6.95 14.39 -21.22
N SER A 37 -6.81 14.75 -22.49
CA SER A 37 -7.85 14.62 -23.50
C SER A 37 -7.93 13.18 -24.01
N TYR A 38 -9.13 12.73 -24.36
CA TYR A 38 -9.36 11.40 -24.90
C TYR A 38 -10.47 11.42 -25.93
N ARG A 39 -10.57 10.34 -26.71
CA ARG A 39 -11.75 9.99 -27.50
C ARG A 39 -12.26 8.62 -27.09
N ASP A 40 -13.54 8.37 -27.27
CA ASP A 40 -14.09 7.02 -27.14
C ASP A 40 -13.42 6.07 -28.15
N ASN A 41 -13.15 4.84 -27.73
CA ASN A 41 -12.65 3.81 -28.62
C ASN A 41 -13.83 3.24 -29.44
N PRO A 42 -13.84 3.36 -30.78
CA PRO A 42 -14.91 2.83 -31.61
C PRO A 42 -14.98 1.30 -31.62
N GLU A 43 -13.89 0.60 -31.27
CA GLU A 43 -13.77 -0.86 -31.34
C GLU A 43 -14.18 -1.54 -30.02
N GLN A 44 -14.23 -0.81 -28.91
CA GLN A 44 -14.54 -1.36 -27.60
C GLN A 44 -15.39 -0.37 -26.80
N ARG A 45 -16.67 -0.70 -26.64
CA ARG A 45 -17.63 0.14 -25.90
C ARG A 45 -17.11 0.46 -24.50
N GLY A 46 -17.04 1.75 -24.18
CA GLY A 46 -16.63 2.26 -22.88
C GLY A 46 -15.11 2.32 -22.67
N ALA A 47 -14.30 1.77 -23.58
CA ALA A 47 -12.87 2.05 -23.61
C ALA A 47 -12.63 3.45 -24.18
N VAL A 48 -11.53 4.08 -23.78
CA VAL A 48 -11.10 5.37 -24.33
C VAL A 48 -9.69 5.26 -24.89
N ILE A 49 -9.35 6.17 -25.80
CA ILE A 49 -8.01 6.33 -26.35
C ILE A 49 -7.47 7.66 -25.80
N PRO A 50 -6.61 7.62 -24.77
CA PRO A 50 -5.95 8.81 -24.22
C PRO A 50 -5.01 9.46 -25.23
N ASP A 51 -4.70 10.74 -25.01
CA ASP A 51 -3.63 11.43 -25.72
C ASP A 51 -2.31 10.62 -25.58
N PRO A 52 -1.70 10.17 -26.70
CA PRO A 52 -0.46 9.42 -26.64
C PRO A 52 0.70 10.22 -26.03
N ALA A 53 0.71 11.56 -26.15
CA ALA A 53 1.74 12.39 -25.53
C ALA A 53 1.64 12.39 -24.00
N TRP A 54 0.41 12.36 -23.48
CA TRP A 54 0.18 12.19 -22.05
C TRP A 54 0.68 10.84 -21.57
N ALA A 55 0.28 9.74 -22.23
CA ALA A 55 0.69 8.40 -21.84
C ALA A 55 2.22 8.24 -21.84
N ALA A 56 2.91 8.81 -22.84
CA ALA A 56 4.37 8.77 -22.96
C ALA A 56 5.12 9.54 -21.86
N THR A 57 4.46 10.50 -21.19
CA THR A 57 5.09 11.36 -20.17
C THR A 57 4.65 11.05 -18.75
N HIS A 58 3.49 10.41 -18.57
CA HIS A 58 2.87 10.17 -17.27
C HIS A 58 2.84 8.70 -16.86
N LEU A 59 3.12 7.76 -17.78
CA LEU A 59 3.19 6.33 -17.46
C LEU A 59 4.62 5.83 -17.45
N VAL A 60 4.90 4.96 -16.48
CA VAL A 60 6.14 4.19 -16.38
C VAL A 60 5.81 2.71 -16.39
N GLU A 61 6.73 1.95 -16.97
CA GLU A 61 6.71 0.49 -16.87
C GLU A 61 7.22 0.06 -15.49
N VAL A 62 6.46 -0.78 -14.81
CA VAL A 62 6.87 -1.46 -13.58
C VAL A 62 7.11 -2.93 -13.92
N ASP A 63 8.34 -3.40 -13.68
CA ASP A 63 8.71 -4.81 -13.83
C ASP A 63 8.07 -5.63 -12.70
N LEU A 64 7.15 -6.52 -13.03
CA LEU A 64 6.46 -7.36 -12.04
C LEU A 64 7.30 -8.55 -11.58
N THR A 65 8.36 -8.90 -12.31
CA THR A 65 9.23 -10.03 -11.95
C THR A 65 10.07 -9.76 -10.69
N GLN A 66 10.13 -8.50 -10.25
CA GLN A 66 10.78 -8.12 -8.99
C GLN A 66 9.96 -8.52 -7.74
N PHE A 67 8.69 -8.89 -7.89
CA PHE A 67 7.80 -9.23 -6.78
C PHE A 67 7.59 -10.76 -6.69
N ALA A 68 8.34 -11.40 -5.79
CA ALA A 68 8.23 -12.83 -5.59
C ALA A 68 6.82 -13.24 -5.12
N GLY A 69 6.24 -14.24 -5.77
CA GLY A 69 4.91 -14.76 -5.43
C GLY A 69 3.72 -14.01 -6.04
N LEU A 70 3.94 -12.93 -6.80
CA LEU A 70 2.86 -12.23 -7.49
C LEU A 70 2.24 -13.15 -8.58
N PRO A 71 0.91 -13.29 -8.63
CA PRO A 71 0.26 -14.11 -9.64
C PRO A 71 0.33 -13.48 -11.04
N SER A 72 0.08 -14.33 -12.02
CA SER A 72 0.15 -14.05 -13.45
C SER A 72 -1.26 -13.93 -14.05
N PRO A 73 -1.58 -12.92 -14.89
CA PRO A 73 -2.91 -12.83 -15.52
C PRO A 73 -3.27 -14.06 -16.34
N GLY A 74 -4.42 -14.66 -16.08
CA GLY A 74 -4.96 -15.76 -16.89
C GLY A 74 -3.98 -16.94 -17.07
N GLY A 75 -3.13 -17.20 -16.07
CA GLY A 75 -2.12 -18.27 -16.11
C GLY A 75 -0.89 -17.97 -16.97
N LYS A 76 -0.74 -16.76 -17.52
CA LYS A 76 0.46 -16.33 -18.26
C LYS A 76 1.15 -15.18 -17.53
N PRO A 77 2.47 -15.24 -17.26
CA PRO A 77 3.14 -14.21 -16.48
C PRO A 77 3.13 -12.86 -17.18
N ALA A 78 2.37 -11.91 -16.60
CA ALA A 78 2.61 -10.50 -16.87
C ALA A 78 3.93 -10.15 -16.21
N LYS A 79 4.90 -9.84 -17.06
CA LYS A 79 6.23 -9.40 -16.61
C LYS A 79 6.26 -7.92 -16.29
N ARG A 80 5.22 -7.18 -16.68
CA ARG A 80 5.19 -5.72 -16.57
C ARG A 80 3.76 -5.20 -16.47
N LEU A 81 3.62 -4.03 -15.88
CA LEU A 81 2.43 -3.19 -15.98
C LEU A 81 2.82 -1.75 -16.27
N TRP A 82 1.85 -0.95 -16.70
CA TRP A 82 1.99 0.50 -16.84
C TRP A 82 1.23 1.16 -15.70
N MET A 83 1.88 2.11 -15.03
CA MET A 83 1.33 2.84 -13.90
C MET A 83 1.72 4.30 -14.00
N HIS A 84 0.95 5.19 -13.37
CA HIS A 84 1.32 6.59 -13.30
C HIS A 84 2.66 6.80 -12.60
N VAL A 85 3.49 7.72 -13.12
CA VAL A 85 4.82 8.04 -12.59
C VAL A 85 4.82 8.40 -11.11
N GLN A 86 3.76 9.06 -10.63
CA GLN A 86 3.60 9.44 -9.21
C GLN A 86 3.09 8.29 -8.33
N VAL A 87 2.40 7.29 -8.90
CA VAL A 87 1.82 6.17 -8.14
C VAL A 87 2.77 4.97 -8.11
N ALA A 88 3.59 4.78 -9.14
CA ALA A 88 4.53 3.66 -9.23
C ALA A 88 5.45 3.48 -8.01
N PRO A 89 6.04 4.54 -7.40
CA PRO A 89 6.91 4.37 -6.24
C PRO A 89 6.19 3.74 -5.04
N VAL A 90 4.98 4.19 -4.71
CA VAL A 90 4.24 3.65 -3.58
C VAL A 90 3.68 2.27 -3.87
N PHE A 91 3.31 1.98 -5.12
CA PHE A 91 2.95 0.63 -5.53
C PHE A 91 4.10 -0.36 -5.34
N ILE A 92 5.30 -0.02 -5.82
CA ILE A 92 6.50 -0.86 -5.66
C ILE A 92 6.75 -1.14 -4.18
N ALA A 93 6.64 -0.11 -3.34
CA ALA A 93 6.77 -0.23 -1.89
C ALA A 93 5.73 -1.18 -1.28
N THR A 94 4.46 -1.01 -1.62
CA THR A 94 3.35 -1.84 -1.12
C THR A 94 3.54 -3.30 -1.52
N MET A 95 3.95 -3.57 -2.76
CA MET A 95 4.20 -4.94 -3.21
C MET A 95 5.42 -5.55 -2.51
N GLN A 96 6.48 -4.78 -2.25
CA GLN A 96 7.63 -5.25 -1.47
C GLN A 96 7.25 -5.59 -0.02
N GLU A 97 6.37 -4.80 0.61
CA GLU A 97 5.85 -5.11 1.94
C GLU A 97 5.01 -6.39 1.94
N ALA A 98 4.17 -6.57 0.91
CA ALA A 98 3.42 -7.79 0.72
C ALA A 98 4.31 -9.02 0.44
N VAL A 99 5.44 -8.86 -0.27
CA VAL A 99 6.47 -9.92 -0.41
C VAL A 99 7.05 -10.26 0.96
N ARG A 100 7.50 -9.26 1.73
CA ARG A 100 8.09 -9.44 3.06
C ARG A 100 7.16 -10.16 4.02
N SER A 101 5.86 -9.87 3.92
CA SER A 101 4.81 -10.47 4.72
C SER A 101 4.31 -11.82 4.19
N GLY A 102 4.85 -12.31 3.06
CA GLY A 102 4.43 -13.57 2.44
C GLY A 102 2.99 -13.56 1.92
N LEU A 103 2.45 -12.36 1.61
CA LEU A 103 1.04 -12.17 1.25
C LEU A 103 0.80 -12.31 -0.26
N LEU A 104 1.80 -12.05 -1.11
CA LEU A 104 1.61 -12.13 -2.56
C LEU A 104 1.25 -13.54 -3.04
N SER A 105 1.80 -14.58 -2.40
CA SER A 105 1.49 -15.98 -2.72
C SER A 105 0.04 -16.38 -2.43
N LYS A 106 -0.73 -15.53 -1.73
CA LYS A 106 -2.15 -15.76 -1.47
C LYS A 106 -3.04 -15.34 -2.64
N LEU A 107 -2.54 -14.45 -3.50
CA LEU A 107 -3.26 -14.00 -4.69
C LEU A 107 -3.16 -15.04 -5.81
N GLN A 108 -4.24 -15.17 -6.58
CA GLN A 108 -4.36 -16.08 -7.72
C GLN A 108 -4.25 -15.36 -9.06
N GLU A 109 -4.69 -14.11 -9.13
CA GLU A 109 -4.75 -13.34 -10.36
C GLU A 109 -4.31 -11.89 -10.15
N TYR A 110 -3.57 -11.38 -11.14
CA TYR A 110 -3.47 -9.95 -11.42
C TYR A 110 -4.39 -9.66 -12.61
N ASN A 111 -5.25 -8.65 -12.51
CA ASN A 111 -6.32 -8.39 -13.48
C ASN A 111 -6.22 -7.02 -14.18
N GLY A 112 -5.15 -6.26 -13.92
CA GLY A 112 -4.81 -5.06 -14.69
C GLY A 112 -4.58 -3.82 -13.83
N CYS A 113 -3.84 -2.86 -14.37
CA CYS A 113 -3.57 -1.56 -13.75
C CYS A 113 -4.00 -0.42 -14.67
N TYR A 114 -3.25 -0.14 -15.73
CA TYR A 114 -3.64 0.84 -16.73
C TYR A 114 -4.63 0.26 -17.76
N VAL A 115 -5.90 0.60 -17.60
CA VAL A 115 -7.01 0.22 -18.50
C VAL A 115 -7.86 1.47 -18.79
N PRO A 116 -7.56 2.23 -19.85
CA PRO A 116 -8.30 3.44 -20.20
C PRO A 116 -9.77 3.16 -20.55
N ARG A 117 -10.66 3.50 -19.63
CA ARG A 117 -12.10 3.25 -19.76
C ARG A 117 -12.96 4.16 -18.89
N HIS A 118 -14.19 4.37 -19.33
CA HIS A 118 -15.25 4.87 -18.47
C HIS A 118 -15.54 3.89 -17.32
N MET A 119 -16.00 4.43 -16.18
CA MET A 119 -16.45 3.61 -15.04
C MET A 119 -17.46 2.56 -15.52
N VAL A 120 -17.28 1.32 -15.05
CA VAL A 120 -18.06 0.13 -15.42
C VAL A 120 -18.32 -0.02 -16.93
N TRP A 121 -17.37 0.39 -17.77
CA TRP A 121 -17.45 0.29 -19.25
C TRP A 121 -18.68 0.99 -19.86
N THR A 122 -19.19 2.04 -19.20
CA THR A 122 -20.37 2.79 -19.67
C THR A 122 -19.98 4.15 -20.22
N PRO A 123 -20.05 4.38 -21.55
CA PRO A 123 -19.74 5.66 -22.17
C PRO A 123 -20.49 6.82 -21.51
N GLY A 124 -19.82 7.97 -21.37
CA GLY A 124 -20.38 9.18 -20.75
C GLY A 124 -20.34 9.23 -19.22
N ARG A 125 -20.00 8.12 -18.54
CA ARG A 125 -19.65 8.18 -17.10
C ARG A 125 -18.27 8.84 -16.92
N PRO A 126 -17.88 9.27 -15.71
CA PRO A 126 -16.49 9.62 -15.44
C PRO A 126 -15.52 8.49 -15.81
N LEU A 127 -14.26 8.83 -16.07
CA LEU A 127 -13.22 7.82 -16.30
C LEU A 127 -12.96 7.03 -15.02
N SER A 128 -12.69 5.73 -15.18
CA SER A 128 -12.24 4.87 -14.08
C SER A 128 -10.81 5.26 -13.66
N MET A 129 -10.46 5.01 -12.39
CA MET A 129 -9.10 5.17 -11.85
C MET A 129 -8.02 4.39 -12.62
N HIS A 130 -8.40 3.27 -13.23
CA HIS A 130 -7.52 2.54 -14.15
C HIS A 130 -7.08 3.37 -15.36
N SER A 131 -7.87 4.36 -15.79
CA SER A 131 -7.52 5.22 -16.92
C SER A 131 -6.37 6.17 -16.61
N TRP A 132 -6.08 6.36 -15.34
CA TRP A 132 -4.98 7.19 -14.88
C TRP A 132 -3.75 6.37 -14.52
N GLY A 133 -3.82 5.03 -14.56
CA GLY A 133 -2.75 4.17 -14.03
C GLY A 133 -2.59 4.34 -12.52
N ALA A 134 -3.70 4.56 -11.81
CA ALA A 134 -3.73 4.79 -10.36
C ALA A 134 -4.60 3.78 -9.61
N ALA A 135 -4.94 2.67 -10.26
CA ALA A 135 -5.65 1.55 -9.65
C ALA A 135 -5.11 0.22 -10.15
N ILE A 136 -5.38 -0.83 -9.38
CA ILE A 136 -4.97 -2.19 -9.68
C ILE A 136 -6.05 -3.19 -9.21
N ASP A 137 -6.29 -4.20 -10.04
CA ASP A 137 -7.24 -5.27 -9.74
C ASP A 137 -6.50 -6.60 -9.48
N PHE A 138 -6.93 -7.32 -8.44
CA PHE A 138 -6.47 -8.68 -8.11
C PHE A 138 -7.65 -9.63 -7.88
N ASP A 139 -7.46 -10.91 -8.18
CA ASP A 139 -8.44 -11.99 -7.95
C ASP A 139 -9.86 -11.67 -8.48
N ALA A 140 -9.95 -11.05 -9.65
CA ALA A 140 -11.23 -10.60 -10.22
C ALA A 140 -12.24 -11.74 -10.43
N SER A 141 -11.77 -12.96 -10.72
CA SER A 141 -12.65 -14.13 -10.90
C SER A 141 -13.49 -14.47 -9.66
N THR A 142 -13.01 -14.13 -8.45
CA THR A 142 -13.70 -14.40 -7.19
C THR A 142 -14.08 -13.13 -6.41
N ASN A 143 -13.73 -11.93 -6.92
CA ASN A 143 -13.92 -10.65 -6.23
C ASN A 143 -14.43 -9.51 -7.13
N GLY A 144 -14.87 -9.82 -8.36
CA GLY A 144 -15.28 -8.81 -9.33
C GLY A 144 -16.43 -7.90 -8.90
N TYR A 145 -16.54 -6.76 -9.58
CA TYR A 145 -17.57 -5.75 -9.37
C TYR A 145 -18.99 -6.35 -9.32
N GLY A 146 -19.77 -5.93 -8.32
CA GLY A 146 -21.13 -6.39 -8.06
C GLY A 146 -21.22 -7.60 -7.13
N LEU A 147 -20.09 -8.21 -6.73
CA LEU A 147 -20.11 -9.33 -5.79
C LEU A 147 -20.37 -8.82 -4.36
N PRO A 148 -21.33 -9.39 -3.61
CA PRO A 148 -21.58 -9.00 -2.22
C PRO A 148 -20.35 -9.22 -1.33
N PHE A 149 -20.11 -8.31 -0.39
CA PHE A 149 -18.95 -8.34 0.53
C PHE A 149 -18.73 -9.70 1.21
N ALA A 150 -19.81 -10.33 1.68
CA ALA A 150 -19.79 -11.63 2.35
C ALA A 150 -19.36 -12.80 1.45
N ARG A 151 -19.29 -12.61 0.12
CA ARG A 151 -18.91 -13.62 -0.86
C ARG A 151 -17.52 -13.37 -1.47
N MET A 152 -16.90 -12.23 -1.18
CA MET A 152 -15.56 -11.90 -1.65
C MET A 152 -14.51 -12.79 -0.98
N GLN A 153 -13.68 -13.44 -1.77
CA GLN A 153 -12.66 -14.41 -1.34
C GLN A 153 -11.26 -13.81 -1.22
N ILE A 154 -11.06 -12.53 -1.56
CA ILE A 154 -9.76 -11.87 -1.46
C ILE A 154 -9.21 -11.96 -0.04
N ASP A 155 -7.92 -12.29 0.09
CA ASP A 155 -7.26 -12.44 1.37
C ASP A 155 -7.25 -11.13 2.16
N ARG A 156 -7.72 -11.19 3.40
CA ARG A 156 -7.92 -9.97 4.22
C ARG A 156 -6.65 -9.44 4.84
N ASP A 157 -5.62 -10.27 5.00
CA ASP A 157 -4.31 -9.77 5.43
C ASP A 157 -3.64 -9.01 4.28
N PHE A 158 -3.79 -9.46 3.03
CA PHE A 158 -3.36 -8.71 1.85
C PHE A 158 -4.09 -7.36 1.74
N VAL A 159 -5.43 -7.36 1.84
CA VAL A 159 -6.22 -6.11 1.84
C VAL A 159 -5.71 -5.15 2.91
N ARG A 160 -5.56 -5.62 4.15
CA ARG A 160 -5.06 -4.82 5.26
C ARG A 160 -3.67 -4.25 4.98
N CYS A 161 -2.74 -5.07 4.50
CA CYS A 161 -1.38 -4.63 4.15
C CYS A 161 -1.40 -3.48 3.13
N VAL A 162 -2.27 -3.58 2.13
CA VAL A 162 -2.41 -2.59 1.05
C VAL A 162 -3.06 -1.30 1.57
N GLU A 163 -4.07 -1.39 2.44
CA GLU A 163 -4.70 -0.24 3.13
C GLU A 163 -3.73 0.48 4.09
N GLU A 164 -2.92 -0.28 4.83
CA GLU A 164 -1.89 0.30 5.72
C GLU A 164 -0.83 1.08 4.94
N CYS A 165 -0.53 0.66 3.71
CA CYS A 165 0.36 1.36 2.78
C CYS A 165 -0.28 2.58 2.09
N GLY A 166 -1.57 2.82 2.30
CA GLY A 166 -2.27 4.00 1.79
C GLY A 166 -3.09 3.78 0.51
N TRP A 167 -3.45 2.55 0.19
CA TRP A 167 -4.43 2.33 -0.88
C TRP A 167 -5.84 2.30 -0.31
N THR A 168 -6.83 2.66 -1.12
CA THR A 168 -8.25 2.50 -0.80
C THR A 168 -8.77 1.24 -1.47
N TRP A 169 -9.42 0.36 -0.70
CA TRP A 169 -10.00 -0.89 -1.22
C TRP A 169 -11.49 -0.74 -1.56
N GLY A 170 -11.91 -1.28 -2.71
CA GLY A 170 -13.28 -1.17 -3.24
C GLY A 170 -14.31 -2.13 -2.61
N GLY A 171 -13.88 -3.05 -1.74
CA GLY A 171 -14.73 -4.09 -1.15
C GLY A 171 -16.06 -3.60 -0.57
N PRO A 172 -16.09 -2.55 0.28
CA PRO A 172 -17.34 -1.99 0.82
C PRO A 172 -18.34 -1.54 -0.25
N TYR A 173 -17.88 -1.30 -1.49
CA TYR A 173 -18.69 -0.85 -2.63
C TYR A 173 -18.98 -1.97 -3.64
N ALA A 174 -18.91 -3.22 -3.19
CA ALA A 174 -19.06 -4.41 -4.02
C ALA A 174 -18.00 -4.52 -5.13
N ASP A 175 -16.79 -4.02 -4.92
CA ASP A 175 -15.67 -4.12 -5.87
C ASP A 175 -14.42 -4.69 -5.18
N GLY A 176 -14.48 -5.98 -4.82
CA GLY A 176 -13.48 -6.62 -3.96
C GLY A 176 -12.11 -6.82 -4.60
N MET A 177 -12.03 -6.77 -5.94
CA MET A 177 -10.78 -6.87 -6.68
C MET A 177 -10.00 -5.55 -6.67
N HIS A 178 -10.68 -4.42 -6.45
CA HIS A 178 -10.20 -3.10 -6.81
C HIS A 178 -9.45 -2.40 -5.68
N PHE A 179 -8.26 -1.89 -5.99
CA PHE A 179 -7.47 -1.01 -5.13
C PHE A 179 -7.07 0.24 -5.89
N GLN A 180 -7.19 1.41 -5.27
CA GLN A 180 -6.86 2.69 -5.90
C GLN A 180 -6.01 3.58 -5.00
N TRP A 181 -5.13 4.36 -5.63
CA TRP A 181 -4.28 5.33 -4.95
C TRP A 181 -4.98 6.70 -4.89
N SER A 182 -5.91 6.83 -3.95
CA SER A 182 -6.64 8.06 -3.66
C SER A 182 -7.17 8.05 -2.24
N ASP A 183 -7.48 9.24 -1.71
CA ASP A 183 -8.17 9.31 -0.42
C ASP A 183 -9.55 8.66 -0.51
N PRO A 184 -9.96 7.90 0.52
CA PRO A 184 -11.31 7.43 0.65
C PRO A 184 -12.32 8.58 0.51
N LEU A 185 -13.47 8.31 -0.10
CA LEU A 185 -14.50 9.32 -0.29
C LEU A 185 -14.89 9.97 1.06
N PRO A 186 -15.15 11.28 1.12
CA PRO A 186 -15.58 11.94 2.34
C PRO A 186 -16.76 11.24 3.02
N GLY A 187 -16.64 10.98 4.32
CA GLY A 187 -17.67 10.25 5.09
C GLY A 187 -17.60 8.72 4.99
N THR A 188 -16.63 8.18 4.25
CA THR A 188 -16.36 6.72 4.24
C THR A 188 -15.77 6.29 5.57
N ALA A 189 -16.36 5.27 6.18
CA ALA A 189 -15.76 4.62 7.34
C ALA A 189 -14.49 3.88 6.88
N VAL A 190 -13.33 4.38 7.32
CA VAL A 190 -12.03 3.74 7.08
C VAL A 190 -11.66 2.87 8.26
N GLN A 191 -10.89 1.82 8.00
CA GLN A 191 -10.40 0.97 9.07
C GLN A 191 -9.35 1.70 9.92
N PRO A 192 -9.21 1.39 11.22
CA PRO A 192 -8.24 2.07 12.09
C PRO A 192 -6.77 1.95 11.63
N TRP A 193 -6.47 0.92 10.82
CA TRP A 193 -5.14 0.67 10.27
C TRP A 193 -4.88 1.38 8.93
N GLN A 194 -5.88 2.01 8.31
CA GLN A 194 -5.69 2.79 7.09
C GLN A 194 -4.52 3.76 7.30
N ASP A 195 -3.59 3.80 6.34
CA ASP A 195 -2.41 4.69 6.34
C ASP A 195 -1.42 4.45 7.50
N ALA A 196 -1.44 3.29 8.16
CA ALA A 196 -0.55 3.00 9.29
C ALA A 196 0.94 3.15 8.93
N MET A 197 1.34 2.85 7.69
CA MET A 197 2.73 3.02 7.24
C MET A 197 3.19 4.48 7.18
N ALA A 198 2.28 5.45 7.12
CA ALA A 198 2.63 6.87 7.30
C ALA A 198 2.85 7.26 8.76
N ARG A 199 2.30 6.49 9.71
CA ARG A 199 2.40 6.74 11.15
C ARG A 199 3.62 6.04 11.78
N THR A 200 4.10 4.98 11.15
CA THR A 200 5.32 4.26 11.54
C THR A 200 6.54 5.01 11.00
N ALA A 201 7.17 5.85 11.84
CA ALA A 201 8.40 6.54 11.45
C ALA A 201 9.58 5.57 11.53
N VAL A 202 10.02 5.06 10.38
CA VAL A 202 11.34 4.43 10.25
C VAL A 202 12.32 5.54 9.86
N GLN A 203 13.26 5.88 10.74
CA GLN A 203 14.33 6.82 10.41
C GLN A 203 15.29 6.21 9.40
N ALA A 204 16.08 7.07 8.73
CA ALA A 204 17.05 6.68 7.71
C ALA A 204 18.16 5.74 8.23
N ASP A 205 18.31 5.61 9.55
CA ASP A 205 19.24 4.68 10.21
C ASP A 205 18.62 3.30 10.53
N GLY A 206 17.35 3.08 10.17
CA GLY A 206 16.62 1.84 10.45
C GLY A 206 15.96 1.79 11.83
N SER A 207 16.03 2.86 12.63
CA SER A 207 15.31 2.95 13.91
C SER A 207 13.81 3.22 13.68
N ILE A 208 12.95 2.53 14.42
CA ILE A 208 11.49 2.74 14.39
C ILE A 208 11.08 3.56 15.61
N TRP A 209 10.45 4.71 15.41
CA TRP A 209 9.80 5.45 16.48
C TRP A 209 8.34 5.03 16.60
N MET A 210 8.00 4.39 17.71
CA MET A 210 6.61 4.26 18.14
C MET A 210 6.22 5.59 18.80
N ARG A 211 5.18 6.26 18.28
CA ARG A 211 4.61 7.43 18.95
C ARG A 211 4.05 7.00 20.31
N PRO A 212 4.32 7.72 21.41
CA PRO A 212 3.59 7.54 22.65
C PRO A 212 2.12 7.83 22.40
N ALA A 213 1.24 6.95 22.88
CA ALA A 213 -0.18 7.20 22.94
C ALA A 213 -0.42 8.31 23.99
N ASN A 214 -0.60 9.53 23.47
CA ASN A 214 -1.14 10.71 24.15
C ASN A 214 -0.23 11.42 25.17
N LEU A 215 -0.18 12.75 25.01
CA LEU A 215 0.47 13.72 25.89
C LEU A 215 -0.20 13.77 27.26
N ALA A 216 0.32 13.04 28.24
CA ALA A 216 0.30 13.45 29.65
C ALA A 216 1.02 12.40 30.52
N GLU A 217 2.35 12.26 30.44
CA GLU A 217 3.14 11.77 31.58
C GLU A 217 4.65 11.94 31.36
N GLN A 218 5.18 12.91 32.11
CA GLN A 218 6.49 12.97 32.72
C GLN A 218 7.75 12.86 31.84
N GLN A 219 8.36 14.02 31.63
CA GLN A 219 9.80 14.18 31.68
C GLN A 219 10.31 13.60 33.02
N GLY A 220 10.85 12.39 32.98
CA GLY A 220 11.48 11.74 34.12
C GLY A 220 12.87 11.26 33.76
N THR A 221 13.89 12.05 34.09
CA THR A 221 15.28 11.57 34.18
C THR A 221 15.38 10.49 35.26
N ILE A 222 15.83 9.28 34.92
CA ILE A 222 16.16 8.24 35.91
C ILE A 222 17.67 7.95 35.87
N ALA A 223 18.28 7.96 37.06
CA ALA A 223 19.69 7.71 37.30
C ALA A 223 20.04 6.20 37.22
N PRO A 224 21.31 5.84 36.93
CA PRO A 224 21.70 4.44 36.74
C PRO A 224 21.79 3.67 38.06
N GLY A 225 21.28 2.43 38.13
CA GLY A 225 21.80 1.43 39.10
C GLY A 225 20.86 0.45 39.82
N GLU A 226 19.57 0.32 39.50
CA GLU A 226 18.69 -0.68 40.16
C GLU A 226 18.31 -1.83 39.22
N PRO A 227 18.26 -3.10 39.68
CA PRO A 227 17.87 -4.25 38.87
C PRO A 227 16.34 -4.29 38.67
N VAL A 228 15.89 -4.44 37.42
CA VAL A 228 14.45 -4.62 37.12
C VAL A 228 14.13 -6.08 36.88
N THR A 229 13.39 -6.67 37.82
CA THR A 229 12.67 -7.93 37.63
C THR A 229 11.20 -7.60 37.34
N GLY A 230 10.75 -7.81 36.10
CA GLY A 230 9.34 -7.70 35.72
C GLY A 230 9.09 -6.94 34.42
N ASN A 231 7.97 -7.30 33.77
CA ASN A 231 7.38 -6.67 32.59
C ASN A 231 7.59 -5.14 32.53
N SER A 232 8.05 -4.63 31.38
CA SER A 232 8.26 -3.19 31.19
C SER A 232 6.91 -2.46 31.07
N GLY A 233 6.65 -1.50 31.97
CA GLY A 233 5.52 -0.56 31.86
C GLY A 233 5.67 0.49 30.76
N TRP A 234 6.78 0.46 30.01
CA TRP A 234 7.16 1.50 29.03
C TRP A 234 6.98 1.07 27.58
N VAL A 235 6.86 -0.25 27.33
CA VAL A 235 6.66 -0.80 26.00
C VAL A 235 5.52 -1.79 26.07
N THR A 236 4.42 -1.46 25.41
CA THR A 236 3.24 -2.31 25.28
C THR A 236 3.10 -2.78 23.84
N LEU A 237 2.90 -4.09 23.66
CA LEU A 237 2.45 -4.64 22.39
C LEU A 237 0.93 -4.61 22.39
N GLN A 238 0.34 -4.04 21.34
CA GLN A 238 -1.10 -4.13 21.15
C GLN A 238 -1.40 -5.40 20.37
N ASP A 239 -2.15 -6.30 20.97
CA ASP A 239 -2.58 -7.52 20.29
C ASP A 239 -3.75 -7.27 19.32
N GLN A 240 -4.18 -8.32 18.63
CA GLN A 240 -5.28 -8.25 17.65
C GLN A 240 -6.64 -7.95 18.29
N ALA A 241 -6.78 -8.08 19.62
CA ALA A 241 -7.99 -7.73 20.37
C ALA A 241 -7.97 -6.29 20.90
N GLY A 242 -6.87 -5.56 20.66
CA GLY A 242 -6.69 -4.19 21.14
C GLY A 242 -6.23 -4.12 22.60
N GLU A 243 -5.89 -5.24 23.21
CA GLU A 243 -5.41 -5.32 24.58
C GLU A 243 -3.90 -5.03 24.60
N TRP A 244 -3.50 -4.13 25.50
CA TRP A 244 -2.11 -3.71 25.63
C TRP A 244 -1.40 -4.60 26.64
N THR A 245 -0.46 -5.41 26.17
CA THR A 245 0.36 -6.27 27.03
C THR A 245 1.75 -5.69 27.20
N PRO A 246 2.22 -5.47 28.44
CA PRO A 246 3.61 -5.15 28.73
C PRO A 246 4.57 -6.19 28.13
N PHE A 247 5.63 -5.72 27.47
CA PHE A 247 6.59 -6.59 26.80
C PHE A 247 8.01 -6.40 27.34
N SER A 248 8.69 -7.52 27.61
CA SER A 248 10.13 -7.57 27.86
C SER A 248 10.72 -8.80 27.18
N GLY A 249 11.78 -8.63 26.38
CA GLY A 249 12.47 -9.71 25.67
C GLY A 249 12.42 -9.58 24.16
N HIS A 250 12.21 -10.71 23.47
CA HIS A 250 12.27 -10.83 22.02
C HIS A 250 10.88 -11.14 21.43
N ALA A 251 10.46 -10.41 20.40
CA ALA A 251 9.21 -10.65 19.68
C ALA A 251 9.44 -10.49 18.17
N VAL A 252 8.72 -11.28 17.37
CA VAL A 252 8.72 -11.13 15.90
C VAL A 252 7.41 -10.49 15.49
N TYR A 253 7.49 -9.29 14.91
CA TYR A 253 6.35 -8.55 14.38
C TYR A 253 6.59 -8.24 12.90
N ARG A 254 5.77 -8.82 12.02
CA ARG A 254 5.83 -8.60 10.55
C ARG A 254 7.24 -8.73 9.96
N GLY A 255 7.98 -9.75 10.39
CA GLY A 255 9.36 -9.99 9.92
C GLY A 255 10.39 -9.00 10.47
N LEU A 256 10.09 -8.36 11.59
CA LEU A 256 11.02 -7.57 12.39
C LEU A 256 11.18 -8.25 13.74
N LEU A 257 12.41 -8.50 14.15
CA LEU A 257 12.76 -8.88 15.49
C LEU A 257 12.80 -7.61 16.34
N LEU A 258 11.82 -7.49 17.23
CA LEU A 258 11.78 -6.53 18.31
C LEU A 258 12.55 -7.11 19.49
N ASN A 259 13.61 -6.45 19.92
CA ASN A 259 14.42 -6.86 21.05
C ASN A 259 14.53 -5.70 22.03
N LEU A 260 13.91 -5.86 23.20
CA LEU A 260 13.98 -4.89 24.29
C LEU A 260 15.09 -5.33 25.26
N ASP A 261 16.14 -4.52 25.37
CA ASP A 261 17.18 -4.75 26.36
C ASP A 261 16.57 -4.60 27.78
N PRO A 262 16.58 -5.67 28.61
CA PRO A 262 15.93 -5.64 29.92
C PRO A 262 16.70 -4.83 30.96
N SER A 263 17.93 -4.39 30.64
CA SER A 263 18.81 -3.62 31.52
C SER A 263 18.87 -2.13 31.15
N THR A 264 18.79 -1.81 29.85
CA THR A 264 18.82 -0.41 29.36
C THR A 264 17.46 0.11 28.90
N PHE A 265 16.49 -0.78 28.67
CA PHE A 265 15.19 -0.49 28.05
C PHE A 265 15.28 0.01 26.60
N ASP A 266 16.43 -0.21 25.95
CA ASP A 266 16.57 0.11 24.54
C ASP A 266 15.79 -0.89 23.68
N LEU A 267 14.86 -0.37 22.87
CA LEU A 267 14.17 -1.16 21.85
C LEU A 267 15.03 -1.18 20.59
N SER A 268 15.59 -2.35 20.28
CA SER A 268 16.23 -2.62 19.00
C SER A 268 15.27 -3.34 18.06
N VAL A 269 15.19 -2.85 16.82
CA VAL A 269 14.39 -3.48 15.78
C VAL A 269 15.32 -3.92 14.67
N THR A 270 15.34 -5.22 14.39
CA THR A 270 16.21 -5.79 13.35
C THR A 270 15.38 -6.59 12.35
N PRO A 271 15.69 -6.55 11.05
CA PRO A 271 15.08 -7.47 10.09
C PRO A 271 15.37 -8.92 10.51
N THR A 272 14.35 -9.78 10.47
CA THR A 272 14.53 -11.24 10.60
C THR A 272 15.02 -11.86 9.30
#